data_AF-A0A835R4G0-F1
#
_entry.id   AF-A0A835R4G0-F1
#
_cell.length_a   1.000
_cell.length_b   1.000
_cell.length_c   1.000
_cell.angle_alpha   90.00
_cell.angle_beta   90.00
_cell.angle_gamma   90.00
#
_symmetry.space_group_name_H-M   'P 1'
#
loop_
_entity.id
_entity.type
_entity.pdbx_description
1 polymer ?
#
loop_
_entity_poly.entity_id
_entity_poly.type
_entity_poly.pdbx_seq_one_letter_code
_entity_poly.pdbx_strand_id
1 'polypeptide(L)'
;MLLIGGNVMRKKKRLTLQKTQELDSFDQQNHGAVPHYNDKNHMNDKNCFHGANSVKATSYEEEALRTMKAFWLPSATPEAPVKVDAPSTDTICPEGKEKLKLKALFPVYLTKDKCESRKSNALDTHFICPCCKVTLTNTLSLVAVSTCGHVFCKKCAVRFIAKDKFCLVCNKECKEKNLIDLEKGGTGFAGHGDHLEATDFKHLGSGSGLGLVRPAMKT
;
A
#
# COMPACT_ATOMS: atom_id res chain seq x y z
N MET A 1 -19.78 -49.16 73.64
CA MET A 1 -18.92 -48.97 72.45
C MET A 1 -19.24 -47.67 71.68
N LEU A 2 -19.22 -46.49 72.31
CA LEU A 2 -19.51 -45.21 71.63
C LEU A 2 -18.41 -44.13 71.76
N LEU A 3 -17.22 -44.49 72.27
CA LEU A 3 -16.14 -43.51 72.50
C LEU A 3 -15.04 -43.51 71.42
N ILE A 4 -15.09 -44.40 70.43
CA ILE A 4 -14.00 -44.55 69.44
C ILE A 4 -14.25 -43.70 68.17
N GLY A 5 -15.51 -43.54 67.73
CA GLY A 5 -15.86 -42.83 66.49
C GLY A 5 -15.68 -41.30 66.54
N GLY A 6 -15.90 -40.68 67.71
CA GLY A 6 -15.76 -39.23 67.88
C GLY A 6 -14.31 -38.75 67.76
N ASN A 7 -13.34 -39.56 68.20
CA ASN A 7 -11.93 -39.21 68.18
C ASN A 7 -11.34 -39.24 66.76
N VAL A 8 -11.81 -40.16 65.91
CA VAL A 8 -11.37 -40.27 64.51
C VAL A 8 -11.88 -39.09 63.67
N MET A 9 -13.14 -38.68 63.85
CA MET A 9 -13.69 -37.51 63.15
C MET A 9 -13.02 -36.20 63.58
N ARG A 10 -12.68 -36.05 64.87
CA ARG A 10 -11.95 -34.89 65.38
C ARG A 10 -10.52 -34.81 64.84
N LYS A 11 -9.83 -35.96 64.72
CA LYS A 11 -8.51 -36.04 64.08
C LYS A 11 -8.56 -35.68 62.61
N LYS A 12 -9.53 -36.20 61.84
CA LYS A 12 -9.72 -35.84 60.42
C LYS A 12 -9.95 -34.33 60.24
N LYS A 13 -10.81 -33.72 61.05
CA LYS A 13 -11.08 -32.27 61.01
C LYS A 13 -9.85 -31.41 61.30
N ARG A 14 -8.99 -31.83 62.25
CA ARG A 14 -7.72 -31.12 62.53
C ARG A 14 -6.74 -31.24 61.37
N LEU A 15 -6.68 -32.41 60.74
CA LEU A 15 -5.80 -32.68 59.60
C LEU A 15 -6.23 -31.89 58.35
N THR A 16 -7.53 -31.78 58.09
CA THR A 16 -8.04 -30.93 57.01
C THR A 16 -7.77 -29.46 57.27
N LEU A 17 -7.93 -29.00 58.52
CA LEU A 17 -7.64 -27.60 58.88
C LEU A 17 -6.16 -27.26 58.67
N GLN A 18 -5.25 -28.14 59.08
CA GLN A 18 -3.82 -27.97 58.84
C GLN A 18 -3.50 -27.92 57.35
N LYS A 19 -4.07 -28.84 56.56
CA LYS A 19 -3.85 -28.87 55.11
C LYS A 19 -4.40 -27.62 54.40
N THR A 20 -5.54 -27.10 54.83
CA THR A 20 -6.08 -25.84 54.31
C THR A 20 -5.18 -24.67 54.67
N GLN A 21 -4.68 -24.61 55.91
CA GLN A 21 -3.79 -23.54 56.36
C GLN A 21 -2.43 -23.57 55.63
N GLU A 22 -1.93 -24.76 55.32
CA GLU A 22 -0.68 -24.94 54.57
C GLU A 22 -0.85 -24.55 53.08
N LEU A 23 -1.98 -24.89 52.46
CA LEU A 23 -2.31 -24.44 51.10
C LEU A 23 -2.48 -22.92 51.04
N ASP A 24 -3.15 -22.33 52.03
CA ASP A 24 -3.34 -20.87 52.14
C ASP A 24 -1.99 -20.15 52.33
N SER A 25 -1.10 -20.71 53.16
CA SER A 25 0.26 -20.19 53.36
C SER A 25 1.11 -20.28 52.09
N PHE A 26 0.99 -21.38 51.33
CA PHE A 26 1.68 -21.56 50.06
C PHE A 26 1.15 -20.60 48.98
N ASP A 27 -0.16 -20.41 48.91
CA ASP A 27 -0.76 -19.46 47.98
C ASP A 27 -0.35 -18.03 48.31
N GLN A 28 -0.34 -17.68 49.60
CA GLN A 28 0.11 -16.38 50.08
C GLN A 28 1.61 -16.12 49.80
N GLN A 29 2.47 -17.13 49.85
CA GLN A 29 3.89 -16.97 49.49
C GLN A 29 4.10 -16.75 47.99
N ASN A 30 3.29 -17.38 47.14
CA ASN A 30 3.48 -17.33 45.69
C ASN A 30 2.68 -16.20 45.00
N HIS A 31 1.54 -15.82 45.57
CA HIS A 31 0.62 -14.82 45.02
C HIS A 31 0.48 -13.57 45.91
N GLY A 32 1.17 -13.51 47.05
CA GLY A 32 1.14 -12.36 47.96
C GLY A 32 2.01 -11.21 47.49
N ALA A 33 1.39 -10.19 46.91
CA ALA A 33 2.01 -8.90 46.58
C ALA A 33 1.60 -7.76 47.54
N VAL A 34 1.11 -8.08 48.75
CA VAL A 34 0.54 -7.07 49.67
C VAL A 34 1.21 -7.13 51.04
N PRO A 35 1.75 -6.01 51.57
CA PRO A 35 2.21 -5.95 52.95
C PRO A 35 1.05 -6.25 53.92
N HIS A 36 1.32 -7.09 54.92
CA HIS A 36 0.36 -7.36 55.99
C HIS A 36 0.07 -6.10 56.80
N TYR A 37 -1.07 -5.46 56.53
CA TYR A 37 -1.67 -4.48 57.42
C TYR A 37 -2.89 -5.12 58.08
N ASN A 38 -2.84 -5.25 59.41
CA ASN A 38 -3.90 -5.83 60.20
C ASN A 38 -4.89 -4.72 60.57
N ASP A 39 -5.87 -4.44 59.71
CA ASP A 39 -6.88 -3.41 59.99
C ASP A 39 -8.24 -4.06 60.33
N LYS A 40 -8.55 -4.09 61.62
CA LYS A 40 -9.89 -4.39 62.11
C LYS A 40 -10.74 -3.14 61.93
N ASN A 41 -11.43 -3.00 60.80
CA ASN A 41 -12.60 -2.13 60.74
C ASN A 41 -13.65 -2.65 59.75
N HIS A 42 -14.80 -2.99 60.32
CA HIS A 42 -16.02 -3.37 59.64
C HIS A 42 -16.80 -2.10 59.34
N MET A 43 -16.99 -1.71 58.07
CA MET A 43 -18.15 -0.93 57.67
C MET A 43 -18.43 -1.05 56.17
N ASN A 44 -19.71 -1.27 55.93
CA ASN A 44 -20.47 -1.47 54.71
C ASN A 44 -20.32 -0.28 53.73
N ASP A 45 -20.13 -0.56 52.42
CA ASP A 45 -21.01 -0.09 51.34
C ASP A 45 -20.35 -0.05 49.94
N LYS A 46 -21.18 -0.43 48.95
CA LYS A 46 -21.10 -0.22 47.49
C LYS A 46 -20.21 -1.16 46.69
N ASN A 47 -20.85 -2.22 46.17
CA ASN A 47 -20.45 -2.86 44.92
C ASN A 47 -20.57 -1.85 43.76
N CYS A 48 -19.51 -1.08 43.55
CA CYS A 48 -19.27 -0.39 42.30
C CYS A 48 -18.23 -1.21 41.53
N PHE A 49 -18.66 -1.84 40.44
CA PHE A 49 -17.78 -2.54 39.51
C PHE A 49 -16.83 -1.52 38.87
N HIS A 50 -15.63 -1.41 39.42
CA HIS A 50 -14.54 -0.70 38.79
C HIS A 50 -13.90 -1.67 37.81
N GLY A 51 -14.09 -1.44 36.52
CA GLY A 51 -13.39 -2.16 35.45
C GLY A 51 -11.88 -2.10 35.66
N ALA A 52 -11.16 -3.06 35.07
CA ALA A 52 -9.75 -3.40 35.27
C ALA A 52 -8.70 -2.27 35.03
N ASN A 53 -9.10 -1.01 34.89
CA ASN A 53 -8.24 0.14 34.63
C ASN A 53 -8.13 1.16 35.79
N SER A 54 -8.68 0.87 36.97
CA SER A 54 -8.60 1.80 38.12
C SER A 54 -7.72 1.26 39.27
N VAL A 55 -6.56 0.70 38.94
CA VAL A 55 -5.49 0.54 39.93
C VAL A 55 -4.55 1.71 39.72
N LYS A 56 -4.43 2.58 40.71
CA LYS A 56 -3.40 3.64 40.70
C LYS A 56 -2.06 2.92 40.74
N ALA A 57 -1.37 2.88 39.59
CA ALA A 57 -0.05 2.29 39.50
C ALA A 57 0.87 2.97 40.51
N THR A 58 1.50 2.18 41.36
CA THR A 58 2.58 2.68 42.21
C THR A 58 3.79 3.02 41.35
N SER A 59 4.68 3.92 41.80
CA SER A 59 5.85 4.34 41.01
C SER A 59 6.75 3.17 40.60
N TYR A 60 6.77 2.10 41.40
CA TYR A 60 7.46 0.85 41.10
C TYR A 60 6.83 0.08 39.93
N GLU A 61 5.50 0.03 39.87
CA GLU A 61 4.77 -0.63 38.78
C GLU A 61 4.91 0.12 37.46
N GLU A 62 4.95 1.46 37.50
CA GLU A 62 5.23 2.27 36.31
C GLU A 62 6.65 2.03 35.76
N GLU A 63 7.64 1.92 36.65
CA GLU A 63 9.03 1.66 36.27
C GLU A 63 9.22 0.25 35.72
N ALA A 64 8.53 -0.74 36.30
CA ALA A 64 8.46 -2.10 35.79
C ALA A 64 7.74 -2.18 34.43
N LEU A 65 6.64 -1.45 34.23
CA LEU A 65 5.94 -1.37 32.94
C LEU A 65 6.79 -0.69 31.86
N ARG A 66 7.65 0.28 32.22
CA ARG A 66 8.62 0.91 31.30
C ARG A 66 9.79 0.00 30.94
N THR A 67 10.23 -0.84 31.87
CA THR A 67 11.36 -1.79 31.63
C THR A 67 10.89 -3.11 31.00
N MET A 68 9.63 -3.48 31.15
CA MET A 68 9.06 -4.63 30.48
C MET A 68 8.89 -4.38 28.99
N LYS A 69 9.51 -5.23 28.17
CA LYS A 69 9.31 -5.30 26.71
C LYS A 69 7.97 -5.97 26.37
N ALA A 70 6.87 -5.48 26.94
CA ALA A 70 5.54 -6.01 26.73
C ALA A 70 4.80 -5.20 25.65
N PHE A 71 5.17 -5.40 24.39
CA PHE A 71 4.55 -4.70 23.24
C PHE A 71 3.05 -4.97 23.07
N TRP A 72 2.53 -6.09 23.60
CA TRP A 72 1.12 -6.45 23.55
C TRP A 72 0.26 -5.81 24.65
N LEU A 73 0.86 -5.13 25.63
CA LEU A 73 0.11 -4.44 26.67
C LEU A 73 -0.36 -3.08 26.13
N PRO A 74 -1.67 -2.77 26.15
CA PRO A 74 -2.19 -1.48 25.66
C PRO A 74 -1.54 -0.24 26.32
N SER A 75 -1.03 -0.39 27.55
CA SER A 75 -0.34 0.67 28.29
C SER A 75 1.14 0.85 27.91
N ALA A 76 1.72 -0.10 27.17
CA ALA A 76 3.12 -0.13 26.75
C ALA A 76 3.30 -0.18 25.21
N THR A 77 2.19 -0.15 24.45
CA THR A 77 2.24 0.02 22.99
C THR A 77 2.79 1.41 22.68
N PRO A 78 3.88 1.51 21.90
CA PRO A 78 4.37 2.81 21.47
C PRO A 78 3.27 3.54 20.68
N GLU A 79 3.04 4.82 20.98
CA GLU A 79 2.11 5.63 20.21
C GLU A 79 2.53 5.61 18.73
N ALA A 80 1.61 5.18 17.87
CA ALA A 80 1.89 4.97 16.47
C ALA A 80 2.37 6.28 15.83
N PRO A 81 3.51 6.28 15.11
CA PRO A 81 4.01 7.50 14.48
C PRO A 81 3.02 7.93 13.39
N VAL A 82 2.36 9.05 13.65
CA VAL A 82 1.64 9.96 12.72
C VAL A 82 0.65 9.30 11.76
N LYS A 83 -0.60 9.80 11.76
CA LYS A 83 -1.63 9.46 10.78
C LYS A 83 -1.07 9.64 9.36
N VAL A 84 -0.70 8.53 8.73
CA VAL A 84 -0.37 8.51 7.30
C VAL A 84 -1.65 8.80 6.53
N ASP A 85 -1.61 9.81 5.67
CA ASP A 85 -2.74 10.08 4.79
C ASP A 85 -3.01 8.87 3.92
N ALA A 86 -4.30 8.59 3.69
CA ALA A 86 -4.70 7.47 2.86
C ALA A 86 -4.04 7.61 1.48
N PRO A 87 -3.44 6.54 0.95
CA PRO A 87 -2.82 6.59 -0.37
C PRO A 87 -3.87 6.97 -1.41
N SER A 88 -3.47 7.81 -2.38
CA SER A 88 -4.35 8.19 -3.48
C SER A 88 -4.86 6.94 -4.20
N THR A 89 -6.18 6.85 -4.37
CA THR A 89 -6.84 5.76 -5.12
C THR A 89 -6.84 6.04 -6.63
N ASP A 90 -6.37 7.22 -7.06
CA ASP A 90 -6.37 7.60 -8.47
C ASP A 90 -5.34 6.77 -9.26
N THR A 91 -5.74 6.27 -10.43
CA THR A 91 -4.82 5.68 -11.39
C THR A 91 -4.01 6.78 -12.08
N ILE A 92 -2.69 6.70 -12.01
CA ILE A 92 -1.77 7.73 -12.52
C ILE A 92 -1.00 7.19 -13.73
N CYS A 93 -0.76 8.04 -14.73
CA CYS A 93 0.11 7.73 -15.86
C CYS A 93 1.57 7.57 -15.39
N PRO A 94 2.25 6.46 -15.70
CA PRO A 94 3.62 6.23 -15.23
C PRO A 94 4.62 7.26 -15.78
N GLU A 95 4.35 7.81 -16.97
CA GLU A 95 5.23 8.79 -17.63
C GLU A 95 4.88 10.23 -17.23
N GLY A 96 3.61 10.63 -17.39
CA GLY A 96 3.20 12.03 -17.20
C GLY A 96 2.75 12.42 -15.79
N LYS A 97 2.66 11.46 -14.85
CA LYS A 97 2.08 11.66 -13.49
C LYS A 97 0.65 12.24 -13.49
N GLU A 98 -0.04 12.18 -14.62
CA GLU A 98 -1.40 12.67 -14.78
C GLU A 98 -2.44 11.66 -14.30
N LYS A 99 -3.59 12.15 -13.84
CA LYS A 99 -4.71 11.30 -13.42
C LYS A 99 -5.42 10.70 -14.63
N LEU A 100 -5.33 9.38 -14.79
CA LEU A 100 -5.98 8.65 -15.87
C LEU A 100 -7.42 8.30 -15.47
N LYS A 101 -8.37 8.60 -16.37
CA LYS A 101 -9.77 8.14 -16.26
C LYS A 101 -10.04 7.18 -17.41
N LEU A 102 -10.73 6.07 -17.14
CA LEU A 102 -11.07 5.08 -18.18
C LEU A 102 -11.80 5.69 -19.38
N LYS A 103 -12.66 6.70 -19.16
CA LYS A 103 -13.39 7.41 -20.22
C LYS A 103 -12.50 8.30 -21.11
N ALA A 104 -11.29 8.62 -20.66
CA ALA A 104 -10.32 9.41 -21.42
C ALA A 104 -9.43 8.53 -22.32
N LEU A 105 -9.39 7.21 -22.07
CA LEU A 105 -8.62 6.27 -22.87
C LEU A 105 -9.43 5.87 -24.11
N PHE A 106 -8.76 5.84 -25.25
CA PHE A 106 -9.33 5.37 -26.51
C PHE A 106 -8.33 4.43 -27.20
N PRO A 107 -8.82 3.44 -27.97
CA PRO A 107 -7.93 2.53 -28.69
C PRO A 107 -7.18 3.29 -29.78
N VAL A 108 -5.91 2.96 -29.96
CA VAL A 108 -5.05 3.54 -30.99
C VAL A 108 -4.76 2.49 -32.05
N TYR A 109 -4.94 2.86 -33.33
CA TYR A 109 -4.76 1.99 -34.49
C TYR A 109 -3.63 2.53 -35.38
N LEU A 110 -2.54 1.78 -35.42
CA LEU A 110 -1.42 2.02 -36.32
C LEU A 110 -1.60 1.19 -37.59
N THR A 111 -1.52 1.84 -38.75
CA THR A 111 -1.63 1.15 -40.04
C THR A 111 -0.32 0.45 -40.35
N LYS A 112 -0.37 -0.87 -40.54
CA LYS A 112 0.79 -1.68 -40.92
C LYS A 112 1.08 -1.54 -42.42
N ASP A 113 2.35 -1.56 -42.78
CA ASP A 113 2.76 -1.69 -44.17
C ASP A 113 2.41 -3.10 -44.68
N LYS A 114 1.81 -3.18 -45.88
CA LYS A 114 1.43 -4.45 -46.52
C LYS A 114 2.48 -4.92 -47.54
N CYS A 115 3.72 -4.47 -47.43
CA CYS A 115 4.77 -4.91 -48.35
C CYS A 115 5.05 -6.41 -48.19
N GLU A 116 4.52 -7.24 -49.10
CA GLU A 116 4.56 -8.71 -49.11
C GLU A 116 5.95 -9.33 -49.38
N SER A 117 7.05 -8.57 -49.27
CA SER A 117 8.35 -9.01 -49.80
C SER A 117 9.36 -9.53 -48.78
N ARG A 118 9.06 -9.57 -47.47
CA ARG A 118 10.02 -10.10 -46.48
C ARG A 118 9.39 -11.11 -45.55
N LYS A 119 9.96 -12.32 -45.62
CA LYS A 119 9.70 -13.48 -44.78
C LYS A 119 9.58 -13.04 -43.32
N SER A 120 8.51 -13.52 -42.70
CA SER A 120 8.07 -13.29 -41.33
C SER A 120 9.20 -13.43 -40.29
N ASN A 121 9.76 -12.31 -39.87
CA ASN A 121 10.25 -12.14 -38.50
C ASN A 121 9.23 -11.25 -37.78
N ALA A 122 8.71 -11.71 -36.63
CA ALA A 122 7.72 -10.97 -35.84
C ALA A 122 8.21 -9.58 -35.34
N LEU A 123 9.50 -9.28 -35.56
CA LEU A 123 10.19 -8.08 -35.10
C LEU A 123 10.19 -6.93 -36.13
N ASP A 124 9.78 -7.16 -37.39
CA ASP A 124 9.93 -6.19 -38.50
C ASP A 124 8.57 -5.66 -39.00
N THR A 125 7.63 -5.41 -38.09
CA THR A 125 6.36 -4.77 -38.45
C THR A 125 6.57 -3.28 -38.64
N HIS A 126 6.70 -2.83 -39.88
CA HIS A 126 6.73 -1.41 -40.19
C HIS A 126 5.30 -0.82 -40.16
N PHE A 127 5.17 0.34 -39.53
CA PHE A 127 3.94 1.12 -39.53
C PHE A 127 4.07 2.29 -40.49
N ILE A 128 2.97 2.66 -41.15
CA ILE A 128 2.94 3.72 -42.16
C ILE A 128 1.84 4.73 -41.87
N CYS A 129 2.07 5.97 -42.28
CA CYS A 129 1.02 6.99 -42.30
C CYS A 129 0.00 6.66 -43.40
N PRO A 130 -1.31 6.62 -43.11
CA PRO A 130 -2.33 6.29 -44.11
C PRO A 130 -2.37 7.27 -45.29
N CYS A 131 -2.01 8.54 -45.03
CA CYS A 131 -2.12 9.65 -45.97
C CYS A 131 -0.90 9.76 -46.90
N CYS A 132 0.32 9.88 -46.34
CA CYS A 132 1.53 10.06 -47.14
C CYS A 132 2.30 8.76 -47.41
N LYS A 133 1.87 7.62 -46.85
CA LYS A 133 2.54 6.32 -46.93
C LYS A 133 3.99 6.30 -46.43
N VAL A 134 4.43 7.35 -45.75
CA VAL A 134 5.75 7.39 -45.09
C VAL A 134 5.74 6.48 -43.88
N THR A 135 6.82 5.71 -43.71
CA THR A 135 7.06 4.86 -42.54
C THR A 135 7.15 5.70 -41.28
N LEU A 136 6.37 5.34 -40.26
CA LEU A 136 6.37 5.98 -38.96
C LEU A 136 7.62 5.54 -38.19
N THR A 137 8.51 6.48 -37.89
CA THR A 137 9.74 6.28 -37.13
C THR A 137 9.74 7.18 -35.89
N ASN A 138 10.60 6.88 -34.91
CA ASN A 138 10.70 7.66 -33.66
C ASN A 138 11.13 9.12 -33.87
N THR A 139 11.63 9.48 -35.05
CA THR A 139 12.02 10.87 -35.37
C THR A 139 10.82 11.72 -35.79
N LEU A 140 9.75 11.11 -36.28
CA LEU A 140 8.56 11.80 -36.76
C LEU A 140 7.61 12.13 -35.62
N SER A 141 7.08 13.36 -35.61
CA SER A 141 5.96 13.71 -34.72
C SER A 141 4.68 13.09 -35.26
N LEU A 142 3.98 12.35 -34.42
CA LEU A 142 2.75 11.64 -34.75
C LEU A 142 1.57 12.28 -34.05
N VAL A 143 0.38 12.12 -34.63
CA VAL A 143 -0.87 12.66 -34.10
C VAL A 143 -1.92 11.56 -34.15
N ALA A 144 -2.54 11.28 -33.01
CA ALA A 144 -3.66 10.36 -32.90
C ALA A 144 -4.98 11.14 -32.88
N VAL A 145 -6.00 10.57 -33.51
CA VAL A 145 -7.35 11.12 -33.50
C VAL A 145 -8.18 10.43 -32.42
N SER A 146 -8.61 11.15 -31.39
CA SER A 146 -9.35 10.57 -30.26
C SER A 146 -10.69 9.92 -30.63
N THR A 147 -11.37 10.38 -31.69
CA THR A 147 -12.69 9.84 -32.08
C THR A 147 -12.62 8.47 -32.75
N CYS A 148 -11.50 8.14 -33.39
CA CYS A 148 -11.36 6.92 -34.18
C CYS A 148 -10.09 6.12 -33.94
N GLY A 149 -9.11 6.67 -33.23
CA GLY A 149 -7.86 6.01 -32.87
C GLY A 149 -6.79 5.98 -33.96
N HIS A 150 -7.07 6.45 -35.17
CA HIS A 150 -6.09 6.39 -36.26
C HIS A 150 -4.93 7.38 -36.06
N VAL A 151 -3.72 6.92 -36.34
CA VAL A 151 -2.47 7.69 -36.21
C VAL A 151 -2.00 8.22 -37.56
N PHE A 152 -1.59 9.49 -37.59
CA PHE A 152 -1.08 10.17 -38.77
C PHE A 152 0.22 10.91 -38.47
N CYS A 153 0.96 11.24 -39.54
CA CYS A 153 2.09 12.15 -39.46
C CYS A 153 1.61 13.58 -39.10
N LYS A 154 2.34 14.33 -38.27
CA LYS A 154 1.95 15.72 -37.89
C LYS A 154 1.70 16.62 -39.10
N LYS A 155 2.53 16.50 -40.14
CA LYS A 155 2.34 17.24 -41.41
C LYS A 155 1.00 16.91 -42.08
N CYS A 156 0.57 15.66 -42.02
CA CYS A 156 -0.65 15.14 -42.62
C CYS A 156 -1.88 15.56 -41.81
N ALA A 157 -1.80 15.46 -40.49
CA ALA A 157 -2.86 15.85 -39.57
C ALA A 157 -3.21 17.34 -39.71
N VAL A 158 -2.20 18.22 -39.73
CA VAL A 158 -2.41 19.67 -39.87
C VAL A 158 -2.90 20.06 -41.27
N ARG A 159 -2.43 19.39 -42.33
CA ARG A 159 -2.79 19.75 -43.70
C ARG A 159 -4.18 19.26 -44.11
N PHE A 160 -4.54 18.04 -43.74
CA PHE A 160 -5.78 17.40 -44.19
C PHE A 160 -6.80 17.33 -43.07
N ILE A 161 -6.48 16.70 -41.94
CA ILE A 161 -7.49 16.41 -40.91
C ILE A 161 -8.00 17.69 -40.23
N ALA A 162 -7.12 18.65 -39.92
CA ALA A 162 -7.53 19.92 -39.32
C ALA A 162 -8.42 20.76 -40.26
N LYS A 163 -8.15 20.74 -41.57
CA LYS A 163 -8.90 21.51 -42.56
C LYS A 163 -10.22 20.85 -42.94
N ASP A 164 -10.16 19.57 -43.25
CA ASP A 164 -11.28 18.79 -43.79
C ASP A 164 -12.24 18.33 -42.69
N LYS A 165 -11.76 18.25 -41.43
CA LYS A 165 -12.54 17.88 -40.23
C LYS A 165 -13.14 16.46 -40.28
N PHE A 166 -12.57 15.57 -41.08
CA PHE A 166 -12.88 14.14 -41.08
C PHE A 166 -11.62 13.28 -41.16
N CYS A 167 -11.73 12.03 -40.68
CA CYS A 167 -10.64 11.07 -40.75
C CYS A 167 -10.56 10.43 -42.14
N LEU A 168 -9.38 10.48 -42.77
CA LEU A 168 -9.15 9.90 -44.12
C LEU A 168 -9.25 8.37 -44.20
N VAL A 169 -9.33 7.66 -43.08
CA VAL A 169 -9.39 6.18 -43.06
C VAL A 169 -10.82 5.67 -42.84
N CYS A 170 -11.58 6.34 -41.98
CA CYS A 170 -12.91 5.86 -41.57
C CYS A 170 -14.03 6.88 -41.80
N ASN A 171 -13.73 8.05 -42.39
CA ASN A 171 -14.67 9.14 -42.68
C ASN A 171 -15.47 9.65 -41.47
N LYS A 172 -15.01 9.38 -40.24
CA LYS A 172 -15.61 9.94 -39.02
C LYS A 172 -15.23 11.40 -38.85
N GLU A 173 -16.15 12.21 -38.35
CA GLU A 173 -15.90 13.61 -38.03
C GLU A 173 -14.83 13.78 -36.94
N CYS A 174 -13.91 14.71 -37.17
CA CYS A 174 -12.75 14.98 -36.34
C CYS A 174 -12.61 16.49 -36.16
N LYS A 175 -12.74 16.96 -34.92
CA LYS A 175 -12.49 18.37 -34.59
C LYS A 175 -10.99 18.54 -34.29
N GLU A 176 -10.48 19.76 -34.42
CA GLU A 176 -9.06 20.05 -34.10
C GLU A 176 -8.71 19.69 -32.66
N LYS A 177 -9.62 19.92 -31.71
CA LYS A 177 -9.47 19.50 -30.29
C LYS A 177 -9.33 17.99 -30.07
N ASN A 178 -9.70 17.18 -31.06
CA ASN A 178 -9.63 15.73 -30.99
C ASN A 178 -8.27 15.20 -31.51
N LEU A 179 -7.41 16.08 -32.03
CA LEU A 179 -6.05 15.78 -32.45
C LEU A 179 -5.14 15.82 -31.22
N ILE A 180 -4.54 14.69 -30.90
CA ILE A 180 -3.65 14.53 -29.76
C ILE A 180 -2.26 14.27 -30.32
N ASP A 181 -1.33 15.19 -30.08
CA ASP A 181 0.07 15.01 -30.42
C ASP A 181 0.64 13.88 -29.55
N LEU A 182 1.22 12.87 -30.19
CA LEU A 182 1.89 11.78 -29.50
C LEU A 182 3.31 12.21 -29.17
N GLU A 183 3.70 12.00 -27.92
CA GLU A 183 5.08 12.21 -27.49
C GLU A 183 6.01 11.19 -28.13
N LYS A 184 7.22 11.63 -28.41
CA LYS A 184 8.26 10.78 -28.98
C LYS A 184 8.93 10.04 -27.85
N GLY A 185 8.99 8.72 -27.94
CA GLY A 185 9.66 7.89 -26.95
C GLY A 185 11.15 8.22 -26.88
N GLY A 186 11.67 8.34 -25.65
CA GLY A 186 13.11 8.36 -25.39
C GLY A 186 13.75 7.00 -25.66
N THR A 187 15.07 7.01 -25.80
CA THR A 187 15.85 5.78 -25.60
C THR A 187 16.00 5.59 -24.10
N GLY A 188 16.07 4.37 -23.55
CA GLY A 188 16.08 4.14 -22.08
C GLY A 188 17.20 4.82 -21.26
N PHE A 189 18.05 5.62 -21.91
CA PHE A 189 19.13 6.43 -21.34
C PHE A 189 18.97 7.93 -21.56
N ALA A 190 18.10 8.36 -22.50
CA ALA A 190 17.92 9.75 -22.86
C ALA A 190 16.48 10.01 -23.32
N GLY A 191 15.84 11.01 -22.71
CA GLY A 191 14.59 11.58 -23.19
C GLY A 191 14.72 12.12 -24.61
N HIS A 192 13.58 12.36 -25.26
CA HIS A 192 13.54 12.92 -26.61
C HIS A 192 12.68 14.19 -26.61
N GLY A 193 13.19 15.28 -27.20
CA GLY A 193 12.47 16.56 -27.31
C GLY A 193 13.26 17.73 -26.75
N ASP A 194 12.55 18.81 -26.41
CA ASP A 194 13.15 20.08 -25.99
C ASP A 194 13.35 20.17 -24.47
N HIS A 195 12.61 19.35 -23.69
CA HIS A 195 12.70 19.28 -22.24
C HIS A 195 13.62 18.15 -21.78
N LEU A 196 14.89 18.21 -22.17
CA LEU A 196 15.90 17.22 -21.76
C LEU A 196 16.47 17.59 -20.39
N GLU A 197 16.04 16.87 -19.36
CA GLU A 197 16.60 16.96 -18.03
C GLU A 197 17.43 15.69 -17.73
N ALA A 198 18.72 15.88 -17.45
CA ALA A 198 19.60 14.80 -17.00
C ALA A 198 19.37 14.59 -15.50
N THR A 199 18.35 13.83 -15.15
CA THR A 199 18.16 13.34 -13.78
C THR A 199 18.88 12.01 -13.61
N ASP A 200 19.53 11.81 -12.46
CA ASP A 200 20.17 10.54 -12.07
C ASP A 200 19.08 9.51 -11.71
N PHE A 201 18.22 9.18 -12.68
CA PHE A 201 17.05 8.32 -12.52
C PHE A 201 17.13 7.20 -13.55
N LYS A 202 17.65 6.05 -13.11
CA LYS A 202 17.67 4.82 -13.91
C LYS A 202 16.25 4.24 -13.98
N HIS A 203 15.50 4.62 -15.00
CA HIS A 203 14.37 3.82 -15.48
C HIS A 203 14.93 2.52 -16.09
N LEU A 204 15.27 1.54 -15.25
CA LEU A 204 15.23 0.14 -15.68
C LEU A 204 13.74 -0.15 -15.90
N GLY A 205 13.32 -0.13 -17.18
CA GLY A 205 11.92 -0.08 -17.58
C GLY A 205 11.01 -1.07 -16.86
N SER A 206 9.75 -0.67 -16.69
CA SER A 206 8.65 -1.49 -16.18
C SER A 206 8.55 -2.78 -17.01
N GLY A 207 9.15 -3.86 -16.51
CA GLY A 207 9.30 -5.13 -17.21
C GLY A 207 10.61 -5.87 -16.91
N SER A 208 11.60 -5.19 -16.32
CA SER A 208 12.91 -5.77 -15.96
C SER A 208 13.00 -6.32 -14.52
N GLY A 209 11.94 -6.20 -13.72
CA GLY A 209 11.87 -6.78 -12.37
C GLY A 209 12.70 -6.07 -11.28
N LEU A 210 13.33 -4.92 -11.58
CA LEU A 210 14.28 -4.24 -10.68
C LEU A 210 13.84 -2.83 -10.23
N GLY A 211 12.53 -2.56 -10.23
CA GLY A 211 11.96 -1.21 -10.11
C GLY A 211 12.04 -0.50 -8.75
N LEU A 212 12.78 -0.99 -7.75
CA LEU A 212 12.84 -0.37 -6.41
C LEU A 212 14.20 -0.49 -5.71
N VAL A 213 15.33 -0.36 -6.42
CA VAL A 213 16.62 -0.21 -5.71
C VAL A 213 16.81 1.26 -5.37
N ARG A 214 16.48 1.64 -4.13
CA ARG A 214 16.85 2.96 -3.59
C ARG A 214 18.37 3.12 -3.71
N PRO A 215 18.89 4.25 -4.22
CA PRO A 215 20.32 4.51 -4.14
C PRO A 215 20.75 4.52 -2.67
N ALA A 216 21.81 3.77 -2.35
CA ALA A 216 22.40 3.77 -1.03
C ALA A 216 22.80 5.22 -0.67
N MET A 217 22.32 5.70 0.48
CA MET A 217 22.72 7.01 1.00
C MET A 217 24.23 6.95 1.25
N LYS A 218 24.98 7.86 0.62
CA LYS A 218 26.41 8.02 0.87
C LYS A 218 26.58 8.54 2.31
N THR A 219 27.29 7.77 3.13
CA THR A 219 27.87 8.21 4.42
C THR A 219 28.93 9.28 4.20
#